data_AF-A0A497RI58-F1
#
_entry.id   AF-A0A497RI58-F1
#
_cell.length_a   1.000
_cell.length_b   1.000
_cell.length_c   1.000
_cell.angle_alpha   90.00
_cell.angle_beta   90.00
_cell.angle_gamma   90.00
#
_symmetry.space_group_name_H-M   'P 1'
#
loop_
_entity.id
_entity.type
_entity.pdbx_description
1 polymer ?
#
loop_
_entity_poly.entity_id
_entity_poly.type
_entity_poly.pdbx_seq_one_letter_code
_entity_poly.pdbx_strand_id
1 'polypeptide(L)'
;MAEIVGVTYPIPKQFMDRFFKGKDVFIKPATVWKQLKPGMKFVFYQSHEDAGFVGEAKIKRVVLSEDPMKFYETYSDRIFLTKEELKEYIKFQERWKSGWKSRGQQKKKLWMAIELEEIKKYDEPIKPKRFVPVGGQYLRKG
;
A
#
# COMPACT_ATOMS: atom_id res chain seq x y z
N MET A 1 8.96 -20.49 12.42
CA MET A 1 8.29 -19.20 12.12
C MET A 1 7.17 -19.48 11.14
N ALA A 2 5.97 -18.95 11.35
CA ALA A 2 4.86 -19.17 10.41
C ALA A 2 5.17 -18.51 9.05
N GLU A 3 4.85 -19.24 7.98
CA GLU A 3 5.06 -18.82 6.59
C GLU A 3 4.29 -17.53 6.29
N ILE A 4 4.95 -16.57 5.63
CA ILE A 4 4.30 -15.35 5.16
C ILE A 4 3.60 -15.65 3.84
N VAL A 5 2.28 -15.54 3.84
CA VAL A 5 1.43 -15.82 2.68
C VAL A 5 0.99 -14.56 1.95
N GLY A 6 1.20 -13.39 2.55
CA GLY A 6 0.79 -12.13 1.97
C GLY A 6 1.01 -10.92 2.87
N VAL A 7 0.37 -9.82 2.48
CA VAL A 7 0.46 -8.54 3.16
C VAL A 7 -0.87 -7.81 3.09
N THR A 8 -1.11 -6.96 4.09
CA THR A 8 -2.21 -6.02 4.09
C THR A 8 -1.68 -4.62 4.39
N TYR A 9 -2.25 -3.62 3.73
CA TYR A 9 -1.99 -2.22 3.98
C TYR A 9 -3.30 -1.47 4.21
N PRO A 10 -3.32 -0.49 5.11
CA PRO A 10 -4.48 0.39 5.25
C PRO A 10 -4.58 1.32 4.06
N ILE A 11 -5.76 1.31 3.44
CA ILE A 11 -6.11 2.17 2.33
C ILE A 11 -7.38 2.93 2.74
N PRO A 12 -7.38 4.27 2.69
CA PRO A 12 -8.57 5.07 2.94
C PRO A 12 -9.71 4.67 1.99
N LYS A 13 -10.94 4.59 2.51
CA LYS A 13 -12.16 4.21 1.77
C LYS A 13 -12.31 4.94 0.42
N GLN A 14 -12.05 6.25 0.41
CA GLN A 14 -12.11 7.09 -0.81
C GLN A 14 -11.22 6.61 -1.97
N PHE A 15 -10.15 5.86 -1.69
CA PHE A 15 -9.24 5.34 -2.70
C PHE A 15 -9.47 3.86 -3.01
N MET A 16 -10.20 3.15 -2.17
CA MET A 16 -10.36 1.70 -2.25
C MET A 16 -11.08 1.28 -3.53
N ASP A 17 -12.18 1.96 -3.86
CA ASP A 17 -12.99 1.66 -5.05
C ASP A 17 -12.21 1.75 -6.35
N ARG A 18 -11.09 2.48 -6.39
CA ARG A 18 -10.26 2.60 -7.58
C ARG A 18 -9.66 1.25 -7.99
N PHE A 19 -9.32 0.39 -7.03
CA PHE A 19 -8.81 -0.94 -7.31
C PHE A 19 -9.85 -1.82 -7.98
N PHE A 20 -11.08 -1.77 -7.49
CA PHE A 20 -12.21 -2.51 -8.05
C PHE A 20 -12.73 -1.92 -9.36
N LYS A 21 -12.27 -0.72 -9.75
CA LYS A 21 -12.55 -0.06 -11.03
C LYS A 21 -11.38 -0.12 -12.02
N GLY A 22 -10.37 -0.95 -11.76
CA GLY A 22 -9.31 -1.26 -12.71
C GLY A 22 -7.95 -0.62 -12.44
N LYS A 23 -7.76 0.13 -11.34
CA LYS A 23 -6.41 0.51 -10.89
C LYS A 23 -5.75 -0.71 -10.24
N ASP A 24 -4.53 -1.03 -10.63
CA ASP A 24 -3.86 -2.25 -10.18
C ASP A 24 -2.44 -2.01 -9.67
N VAL A 25 -2.04 -0.75 -9.51
CA VAL A 25 -0.73 -0.39 -8.95
C VAL A 25 -0.90 0.37 -7.64
N PHE A 26 -0.47 -0.26 -6.56
CA PHE A 26 -0.44 0.34 -5.22
C PHE A 26 0.93 0.95 -4.94
N ILE A 27 0.97 2.21 -4.50
CA ILE A 27 2.20 2.92 -4.16
C ILE A 27 2.19 3.42 -2.72
N LYS A 28 3.34 3.35 -2.05
CA LYS A 28 3.55 3.97 -0.74
C LYS A 28 5.04 4.03 -0.40
N PRO A 29 5.44 4.75 0.66
CA PRO A 29 6.78 4.61 1.20
C PRO A 29 7.03 3.16 1.59
N ALA A 30 8.21 2.64 1.25
CA ALA A 30 8.55 1.23 1.39
C ALA A 30 8.58 0.83 2.87
N THR A 31 7.49 0.22 3.32
CA THR A 31 7.36 -0.46 4.62
C THR A 31 6.97 -1.91 4.37
N VAL A 32 7.20 -2.82 5.32
CA VAL A 32 6.73 -4.23 5.29
C VAL A 32 6.85 -4.91 3.91
N TRP A 33 7.97 -4.71 3.22
CA TRP A 33 8.13 -5.10 1.81
C TRP A 33 9.19 -6.19 1.57
N LYS A 34 10.16 -6.33 2.47
CA LYS A 34 11.36 -7.17 2.27
C LYS A 34 11.07 -8.65 1.99
N GLN A 35 9.94 -9.16 2.45
CA GLN A 35 9.54 -10.56 2.28
C GLN A 35 8.48 -10.75 1.19
N LEU A 36 8.06 -9.68 0.51
CA LEU A 36 7.07 -9.77 -0.57
C LEU A 36 7.70 -10.42 -1.80
N LYS A 37 6.97 -11.36 -2.38
CA LYS A 37 7.34 -12.06 -3.61
C LYS A 37 6.15 -12.09 -4.56
N PRO A 38 6.39 -12.18 -5.88
CA PRO A 38 5.35 -12.51 -6.84
C PRO A 38 4.54 -13.74 -6.41
N GLY A 39 3.23 -13.73 -6.64
CA GLY A 39 2.29 -14.78 -6.25
C GLY A 39 1.73 -14.69 -4.83
N MET A 40 2.33 -13.88 -3.94
CA MET A 40 1.80 -13.67 -2.59
C MET A 40 0.50 -12.87 -2.59
N LYS A 41 -0.33 -13.05 -1.55
CA LYS A 41 -1.58 -12.30 -1.40
C LYS A 41 -1.35 -10.85 -1.00
N PHE A 42 -2.09 -9.94 -1.62
CA PHE A 42 -2.31 -8.58 -1.17
C PHE A 42 -3.76 -8.47 -0.72
N VAL A 43 -4.00 -8.28 0.57
CA VAL A 43 -5.36 -8.12 1.10
C VAL A 43 -5.65 -6.64 1.30
N PHE A 44 -6.77 -6.19 0.73
CA PHE A 44 -7.21 -4.80 0.81
C PHE A 44 -7.89 -4.56 2.15
N TYR A 45 -7.23 -3.81 3.03
CA TYR A 45 -7.81 -3.34 4.30
C TYR A 45 -8.28 -1.89 4.16
N GLN A 46 -9.58 -1.69 4.33
CA GLN A 46 -10.19 -0.36 4.35
C GLN A 46 -10.06 0.25 5.76
N SER A 47 -9.57 1.49 5.84
CA SER A 47 -9.43 2.23 7.10
C SER A 47 -10.50 3.31 7.29
N HIS A 48 -10.67 3.76 8.54
CA HIS A 48 -11.63 4.78 9.03
C HIS A 48 -13.08 4.29 9.14
N GLU A 49 -13.81 4.27 8.03
CA GLU A 49 -15.24 3.92 7.98
C GLU A 49 -15.40 2.47 7.50
N ASP A 50 -16.28 1.71 8.15
CA ASP A 50 -16.56 0.31 7.81
C ASP A 50 -15.27 -0.53 7.72
N ALA A 51 -14.41 -0.38 8.73
CA ALA A 51 -13.07 -0.95 8.71
C ALA A 51 -13.11 -2.49 8.59
N GLY A 52 -12.45 -3.00 7.56
CA GLY A 52 -12.54 -4.41 7.19
C GLY A 52 -11.64 -4.77 6.03
N PHE A 53 -11.40 -6.06 5.86
CA PHE A 53 -10.87 -6.60 4.61
C PHE A 53 -11.99 -6.64 3.58
N VAL A 54 -11.78 -5.98 2.46
CA VAL A 54 -12.83 -5.77 1.43
C VAL A 54 -12.52 -6.47 0.12
N GLY A 55 -11.35 -7.11 0.02
CA GLY A 55 -10.94 -7.85 -1.16
C GLY A 55 -9.52 -8.36 -1.04
N GLU A 56 -9.08 -9.05 -2.09
CA GLU A 56 -7.70 -9.51 -2.25
C GLU A 56 -7.23 -9.43 -3.69
N ALA A 57 -5.91 -9.49 -3.86
CA ALA A 57 -5.23 -9.62 -5.14
C ALA A 57 -3.98 -10.47 -4.97
N LYS A 58 -3.33 -10.82 -6.08
CA LYS A 58 -1.99 -11.39 -6.09
C LYS A 58 -0.97 -10.31 -6.40
N ILE A 59 0.17 -10.36 -5.73
CA ILE A 59 1.32 -9.52 -6.05
C ILE A 59 1.94 -10.05 -7.33
N LYS A 60 1.99 -9.24 -8.38
CA LYS A 60 2.67 -9.57 -9.63
C LYS A 60 4.14 -9.17 -9.58
N ARG A 61 4.43 -7.94 -9.16
CA ARG A 61 5.81 -7.47 -8.92
C ARG A 61 5.85 -6.34 -7.91
N VAL A 62 7.04 -6.14 -7.33
CA VAL A 62 7.35 -5.00 -6.45
C VAL A 62 8.53 -4.24 -7.03
N VAL A 63 8.37 -2.94 -7.25
CA VAL A 63 9.40 -2.04 -7.76
C VAL A 63 9.73 -1.02 -6.69
N LEU A 64 11.03 -0.77 -6.47
CA LEU A 64 11.52 0.18 -5.48
C LEU A 64 12.17 1.37 -6.17
N SER A 65 11.92 2.58 -5.65
CA SER A 65 12.51 3.81 -6.17
C SER A 65 12.68 4.82 -5.03
N GLU A 66 13.75 5.62 -5.08
CA GLU A 66 13.88 6.78 -4.19
C GLU A 66 12.99 7.94 -4.62
N ASP A 67 12.62 7.98 -5.91
CA ASP A 67 11.74 8.97 -6.49
C ASP A 67 10.39 8.33 -6.83
N PRO A 68 9.32 8.62 -6.06
CA PRO A 68 8.01 8.05 -6.30
C PRO A 68 7.32 8.59 -7.57
N MET A 69 7.75 9.74 -8.10
CA MET A 69 7.15 10.30 -9.31
C MET A 69 7.49 9.46 -10.54
N LYS A 70 8.63 8.77 -10.54
CA LYS A 70 9.05 7.85 -11.62
C LYS A 70 8.08 6.71 -11.84
N PHE A 71 7.30 6.31 -10.84
CA PHE A 71 6.29 5.27 -11.03
C PHE A 71 5.25 5.66 -12.08
N TYR A 72 4.94 6.94 -12.25
CA TYR A 72 4.00 7.38 -13.29
C TYR A 72 4.56 7.31 -14.71
N GLU A 73 5.87 7.29 -14.89
CA GLU A 73 6.47 7.07 -16.21
C GLU A 73 6.21 5.63 -16.69
N THR A 74 6.18 4.67 -15.75
CA THR A 74 5.98 3.25 -16.06
C THR A 74 4.51 2.83 -16.00
N TYR A 75 3.79 3.29 -14.99
CA TYR A 75 2.44 2.82 -14.66
C TYR A 75 1.34 3.83 -15.00
N SER A 76 1.70 5.08 -15.25
CA SER A 76 0.78 6.15 -15.66
C SER A 76 -0.52 6.16 -14.85
N ASP A 77 -1.65 5.90 -15.50
CA ASP A 77 -2.99 5.93 -14.93
C ASP A 77 -3.33 4.67 -14.14
N ARG A 78 -2.55 3.58 -14.18
CA ARG A 78 -2.80 2.36 -13.40
C ARG A 78 -2.60 2.54 -11.90
N ILE A 79 -1.88 3.58 -11.50
CA ILE A 79 -1.64 3.93 -10.10
C ILE A 79 -2.94 4.40 -9.44
N PHE A 80 -3.19 3.91 -8.23
CA PHE A 80 -4.42 4.22 -7.51
C PHE A 80 -4.52 5.69 -7.05
N LEU A 81 -3.39 6.38 -6.86
CA LEU A 81 -3.32 7.83 -6.58
C LEU A 81 -2.99 8.61 -7.85
N THR A 82 -3.59 9.78 -8.02
CA THR A 82 -3.17 10.74 -9.04
C THR A 82 -1.82 11.36 -8.67
N LYS A 83 -1.15 11.98 -9.66
CA LYS A 83 0.13 12.67 -9.43
C LYS A 83 -0.02 13.77 -8.38
N GLU A 84 -1.14 14.47 -8.38
CA GLU A 84 -1.48 15.56 -7.48
C GLU A 84 -1.69 15.04 -6.05
N GLU A 85 -2.48 13.98 -5.89
CA GLU A 85 -2.71 13.33 -4.59
C GLU A 85 -1.40 12.80 -3.99
N LEU A 86 -0.51 12.24 -4.82
CA LEU A 86 0.79 11.78 -4.34
C LEU A 86 1.68 12.95 -3.89
N LYS A 87 1.71 14.06 -4.65
CA LYS A 87 2.45 15.26 -4.26
C LYS A 87 1.94 15.83 -2.94
N GLU A 88 0.63 15.89 -2.75
CA GLU A 88 0.02 16.32 -1.49
C GLU A 88 0.38 15.38 -0.33
N TYR A 89 0.33 14.08 -0.57
CA TYR A 89 0.71 13.08 0.42
C TYR A 89 2.18 13.20 0.84
N ILE A 90 3.10 13.44 -0.11
CA ILE A 90 4.52 13.70 0.18
C ILE A 90 4.68 14.95 1.04
N LYS A 91 4.06 16.08 0.63
CA LYS A 91 4.10 17.34 1.39
C LYS A 91 3.58 17.19 2.81
N PHE A 92 2.48 16.44 2.98
CA PHE A 92 1.93 16.14 4.29
C PHE A 92 2.94 15.35 5.14
N GLN A 93 3.57 14.31 4.58
CA GLN A 93 4.61 13.57 5.32
C GLN A 93 5.79 14.45 5.73
N GLU A 94 6.21 15.40 4.90
CA GLU A 94 7.30 16.33 5.24
C GLU A 94 6.93 17.29 6.37
N ARG A 95 5.71 17.84 6.35
CA ARG A 95 5.17 18.70 7.43
C ARG A 95 5.06 17.97 8.77
N TRP A 96 4.66 16.70 8.75
CA TRP A 96 4.62 15.90 9.98
C TRP A 96 6.01 15.56 10.52
N LYS A 97 7.02 15.47 9.64
CA LYS A 97 8.41 15.27 10.05
C LYS A 97 9.05 16.54 10.60
N SER A 98 8.70 17.73 10.11
CA SER A 98 9.29 18.98 10.62
C SER A 98 8.91 19.27 12.08
N GLY A 99 7.83 18.69 12.60
CA GLY A 99 7.47 18.74 14.03
C GLY A 99 8.27 17.79 14.93
N TRP A 100 8.84 16.70 14.39
CA TRP A 100 9.74 15.79 15.10
C TRP A 100 11.18 16.09 14.70
N LYS A 101 11.92 16.84 15.53
CA LYS A 101 13.37 17.11 15.37
C LYS A 101 14.17 15.79 15.23
N SER A 102 14.28 15.22 14.04
CA SER A 102 15.29 14.19 13.76
C SER A 102 16.60 14.88 13.39
N ARG A 103 17.46 15.09 14.39
CA ARG A 103 18.88 15.36 14.19
C ARG A 103 19.50 14.16 13.48
N GLY A 104 19.80 14.28 12.19
CA GLY A 104 20.53 13.26 11.42
C GLY A 104 20.16 13.27 9.94
N GLN A 105 21.15 13.03 9.07
CA GLN A 105 21.03 13.01 7.61
C GLN A 105 19.70 12.42 7.14
N GLN A 106 18.90 13.24 6.45
CA GLN A 106 17.66 12.81 5.80
C GLN A 106 17.99 11.77 4.72
N LYS A 107 17.98 10.48 5.08
CA LYS A 107 17.99 9.42 4.07
C LYS A 107 16.72 9.59 3.23
N LYS A 108 16.88 9.72 1.90
CA LYS A 108 15.76 9.67 0.96
C LYS A 108 14.93 8.42 1.28
N LYS A 109 13.64 8.61 1.52
CA LYS A 109 12.76 7.51 1.93
C LYS A 109 12.50 6.66 0.70
N LEU A 110 12.92 5.39 0.72
CA LEU A 110 12.62 4.45 -0.35
C LEU A 110 11.11 4.31 -0.48
N TRP A 111 10.60 4.33 -1.70
CA TRP A 111 9.21 4.07 -2.05
C TRP A 111 9.08 2.74 -2.77
N MET A 112 7.86 2.20 -2.77
CA MET A 112 7.52 1.00 -3.50
C MET A 112 6.25 1.17 -4.32
N ALA A 113 6.24 0.55 -5.49
CA ALA A 113 5.07 0.25 -6.27
C ALA A 113 4.85 -1.26 -6.30
N ILE A 114 3.64 -1.70 -5.98
CA ILE A 114 3.23 -3.09 -6.02
C ILE A 114 2.21 -3.20 -7.15
N GLU A 115 2.59 -3.90 -8.23
CA GLU A 115 1.64 -4.26 -9.28
C GLU A 115 0.86 -5.49 -8.81
N LEU A 116 -0.45 -5.41 -8.95
CA LEU A 116 -1.40 -6.40 -8.52
C LEU A 116 -2.04 -7.06 -9.74
N GLU A 117 -2.47 -8.31 -9.57
CA GLU A 117 -3.25 -9.04 -10.55
C GLU A 117 -4.33 -9.86 -9.85
N GLU A 118 -5.33 -10.32 -10.61
CA GLU A 118 -6.46 -11.07 -10.07
C GLU A 118 -7.17 -10.36 -8.89
N ILE A 119 -7.39 -9.05 -9.01
CA ILE A 119 -8.10 -8.25 -8.00
C ILE A 119 -9.53 -8.75 -7.87
N LYS A 120 -9.93 -9.11 -6.65
CA LYS A 120 -11.26 -9.58 -6.29
C LYS A 120 -11.79 -8.78 -5.11
N LYS A 121 -13.04 -8.34 -5.21
CA LYS A 121 -13.80 -7.75 -4.11
C LYS A 121 -14.51 -8.87 -3.35
N TYR A 122 -14.59 -8.76 -2.03
CA TYR A 122 -15.45 -9.62 -1.22
C TYR A 122 -16.88 -9.08 -1.24
N ASP A 123 -17.87 -9.97 -1.12
CA ASP A 123 -19.28 -9.57 -1.06
C ASP A 123 -19.56 -8.71 0.19
N GLU A 124 -18.94 -9.08 1.31
CA GLU A 124 -19.05 -8.36 2.57
C GLU A 124 -17.66 -8.07 3.19
N PRO A 125 -17.46 -6.91 3.85
CA PRO A 125 -16.22 -6.62 4.56
C PRO A 125 -15.98 -7.59 5.73
N ILE A 126 -14.82 -8.24 5.74
CA ILE A 126 -14.41 -9.15 6.82
C ILE A 126 -13.70 -8.35 7.92
N LYS A 127 -14.22 -8.35 9.14
CA LYS A 127 -13.60 -7.64 10.26
C LYS A 127 -12.25 -8.27 10.64
N PRO A 128 -11.17 -7.48 10.82
CA PRO A 128 -9.89 -8.03 11.19
C PRO A 128 -9.89 -8.50 12.64
N LYS A 129 -9.28 -9.66 12.91
CA LYS A 129 -9.12 -10.18 14.28
C LYS A 129 -8.22 -9.31 15.16
N ARG A 130 -7.35 -8.49 14.55
CA ARG A 130 -6.40 -7.59 15.21
C ARG A 130 -6.29 -6.28 14.43
N PHE A 131 -5.91 -5.22 15.11
CA PHE A 131 -5.67 -3.92 14.48
C PHE A 131 -4.58 -3.99 13.40
N VAL A 132 -4.84 -3.39 12.24
CA VAL A 132 -3.88 -3.28 11.13
C VAL A 132 -3.17 -1.92 11.23
N PRO A 133 -1.85 -1.89 11.48
CA PRO A 133 -1.12 -0.63 11.64
C PRO A 133 -0.95 0.12 10.31
N VAL A 134 -0.71 1.44 10.38
CA VAL A 134 -0.47 2.32 9.21
C VAL A 134 0.68 1.81 8.32
N GLY A 135 1.67 1.15 8.94
CA GLY A 135 2.79 0.52 8.24
C GLY A 135 2.41 -0.70 7.40
N GLY A 136 1.22 -1.25 7.57
CA GLY A 136 0.82 -2.56 7.05
C GLY A 136 1.32 -3.71 7.92
N GLN A 137 0.88 -4.92 7.56
CA GLN A 137 1.19 -6.13 8.33
C GLN A 137 1.34 -7.33 7.39
N TYR A 138 2.30 -8.20 7.70
CA TYR A 138 2.41 -9.50 7.05
C TYR A 138 1.28 -10.44 7.50
N LEU A 139 0.66 -11.09 6.53
CA LEU A 139 -0.28 -12.17 6.75
C LEU A 139 0.49 -13.48 6.82
N ARG A 140 0.20 -14.28 7.85
CA ARG A 140 0.87 -15.55 8.10
C ARG A 140 -0.15 -16.68 8.06
N LYS A 141 0.27 -17.83 7.54
CA LYS A 141 -0.53 -19.06 7.63
C LYS A 141 -0.57 -19.49 9.10
N GLY A 142 -1.77 -19.55 9.66
CA GLY A 142 -2.01 -20.11 11.01
C GLY A 142 -1.93 -21.61 11.00
#